data_AF-A0A3S3R5L6-F1
#
_entry.id   AF-A0A3S3R5L6-F1
#
_cell.length_a   1.000
_cell.length_b   1.000
_cell.length_c   1.000
_cell.angle_alpha   90.00
_cell.angle_beta   90.00
_cell.angle_gamma   90.00
#
_symmetry.space_group_name_H-M   'P 1'
#
loop_
_entity.id
_entity.type
_entity.pdbx_description
1 polymer ?
#
loop_
_entity_poly.entity_id
_entity_poly.type
_entity_poly.pdbx_seq_one_letter_code
_entity_poly.pdbx_strand_id
1 'polypeptide(L)'
;MGGRHVVEGDVCKGFNPYITLGNRHQSFEEARERLMVNFDPTRCFVEDLEREFPDTFKFWYDSLGGDAIGLTWEKLGSKKRVREEGIQDMINMLKDVGEVAYPPRWG
;
A
#
# COMPACT_ATOMS: atom_id res chain seq x y z
N MET A 1 10.83 -1.24 45.86
CA MET A 1 10.40 0.06 45.31
C MET A 1 9.25 -0.21 44.36
N GLY A 2 8.05 0.32 44.63
CA GLY A 2 6.85 0.11 43.81
C GLY A 2 6.69 1.21 42.78
N GLY A 3 6.44 0.86 41.52
CA GLY A 3 6.17 1.82 40.45
C GLY A 3 4.89 2.62 40.74
N ARG A 4 4.93 3.93 40.45
CA ARG A 4 3.73 4.77 40.48
C ARG A 4 2.97 4.61 39.16
N HIS A 5 1.70 4.27 39.26
CA HIS A 5 0.77 4.30 38.14
C HIS A 5 0.57 5.77 37.70
N VAL A 6 0.87 6.09 36.45
CA VAL A 6 0.96 7.49 35.98
C VAL A 6 -0.29 7.93 35.21
N VAL A 7 -0.97 7.00 34.53
CA VAL A 7 -2.20 7.27 33.77
C VAL A 7 -3.05 6.00 33.69
N GLU A 8 -4.31 6.11 34.11
CA GLU A 8 -5.36 5.12 33.89
C GLU A 8 -6.39 5.76 32.93
N GLY A 9 -6.67 5.13 31.79
CA GLY A 9 -7.62 5.63 30.81
C GLY A 9 -8.97 4.91 30.94
N ASP A 10 -10.07 5.65 30.86
CA ASP A 10 -11.41 5.08 30.85
C ASP A 10 -11.69 4.31 29.55
N VAL A 11 -12.35 3.17 29.66
CA VAL A 11 -12.80 2.37 28.50
C VAL A 11 -13.85 3.17 27.72
N CYS A 12 -13.43 3.75 26.59
CA CYS A 12 -14.32 4.51 25.72
C CYS A 12 -15.19 3.56 24.89
N LYS A 13 -16.50 3.50 25.19
CA LYS A 13 -17.48 2.76 24.36
C LYS A 13 -17.64 3.36 22.94
N GLY A 14 -17.16 4.58 22.72
CA GLY A 14 -17.15 5.25 21.42
C GLY A 14 -16.02 4.79 20.50
N PHE A 15 -14.98 4.16 21.05
CA PHE A 15 -13.93 3.52 20.27
C PHE A 15 -14.23 2.02 20.18
N ASN A 16 -15.03 1.68 19.18
CA ASN A 16 -15.33 0.29 18.83
C ASN A 16 -14.65 -0.04 17.49
N PRO A 17 -13.35 -0.39 17.48
CA PRO A 17 -12.59 -0.60 16.24
C PRO A 17 -13.01 -1.86 15.48
N TYR A 18 -13.98 -2.61 15.99
CA TYR A 18 -14.54 -3.80 15.37
C TYR A 18 -16.00 -3.55 14.99
N ILE A 19 -16.28 -3.76 13.71
CA ILE A 19 -17.64 -3.72 13.18
C ILE A 19 -18.36 -4.93 13.72
N THR A 20 -19.27 -4.70 14.65
CA THR A 20 -20.10 -5.76 15.21
C THR A 20 -21.09 -6.17 14.13
N LEU A 21 -20.81 -7.27 13.43
CA LEU A 21 -21.76 -7.90 12.53
C LEU A 21 -22.96 -8.37 13.35
N GLY A 22 -23.95 -7.50 13.49
CA GLY A 22 -25.07 -7.69 14.40
C GLY A 22 -25.82 -8.98 14.10
N ASN A 23 -25.87 -9.88 15.09
CA ASN A 23 -26.77 -11.02 15.38
C ASN A 23 -27.45 -11.79 14.23
N ARG A 24 -26.98 -11.66 13.00
CA ARG A 24 -27.39 -12.47 11.86
C ARG A 24 -26.15 -13.26 11.49
N HIS A 25 -26.28 -14.57 11.32
CA HIS A 25 -25.26 -15.42 10.72
C HIS A 25 -24.89 -14.85 9.34
N GLN A 26 -23.98 -13.90 9.30
CA GLN A 26 -23.35 -13.38 8.10
C GLN A 26 -21.99 -14.06 8.08
N SER A 27 -21.72 -14.80 7.01
CA SER A 27 -20.42 -15.41 6.84
C SER A 27 -19.34 -14.31 6.84
N PHE A 28 -18.11 -14.67 7.21
CA PHE A 28 -16.98 -13.75 7.06
C PHE A 28 -16.86 -13.21 5.63
N GLU A 29 -17.25 -14.00 4.63
CA GLU A 29 -17.29 -13.60 3.23
C GLU A 29 -18.32 -12.50 2.96
N GLU A 30 -19.57 -12.64 3.44
CA GLU A 30 -20.60 -11.60 3.32
C GLU A 30 -20.21 -10.32 4.06
N ALA A 31 -19.57 -10.45 5.22
CA ALA A 31 -19.00 -9.33 5.96
C ALA A 31 -17.94 -8.61 5.14
N ARG A 32 -16.98 -9.36 4.60
CA ARG A 32 -15.86 -8.84 3.81
C ARG A 32 -16.36 -8.15 2.55
N GLU A 33 -17.30 -8.76 1.82
CA GLU A 33 -17.89 -8.19 0.61
C GLU A 33 -18.55 -6.84 0.88
N ARG A 34 -19.28 -6.70 1.99
CA ARG A 34 -19.89 -5.41 2.37
C ARG A 34 -18.86 -4.36 2.76
N LEU A 35 -17.75 -4.76 3.37
CA LEU A 35 -16.68 -3.85 3.77
C LEU A 35 -15.79 -3.44 2.60
N MET A 36 -15.69 -4.28 1.57
CA MET A 36 -14.91 -4.01 0.36
C MET A 36 -15.71 -3.24 -0.72
N VAL A 37 -16.93 -2.80 -0.42
CA VAL A 37 -17.70 -1.95 -1.35
C VAL A 37 -16.94 -0.65 -1.56
N ASN A 38 -16.65 -0.32 -2.83
CA ASN A 38 -15.81 0.81 -3.26
C ASN A 38 -14.32 0.68 -2.92
N PHE A 39 -13.84 -0.48 -2.50
CA PHE A 39 -12.41 -0.73 -2.39
C PHE A 39 -11.81 -0.88 -3.79
N ASP A 40 -10.87 -0.01 -4.13
CA ASP A 40 -10.09 -0.08 -5.36
C ASP A 40 -8.66 -0.56 -5.03
N PRO A 41 -8.37 -1.87 -5.22
CA PRO A 41 -7.06 -2.42 -4.91
C PRO A 41 -5.95 -1.80 -5.74
N THR A 42 -6.24 -1.42 -6.98
CA THR A 42 -5.25 -0.82 -7.89
C THR A 42 -4.86 0.55 -7.40
N ARG A 43 -5.84 1.36 -6.97
CA ARG A 43 -5.56 2.67 -6.40
C ARG A 43 -4.69 2.58 -5.15
N CYS A 44 -5.01 1.69 -4.20
CA CYS A 44 -4.20 1.52 -3.00
C CYS A 44 -2.76 1.11 -3.34
N PHE A 45 -2.60 0.21 -4.31
CA PHE A 45 -1.28 -0.22 -4.76
C PHE A 45 -0.47 0.92 -5.40
N VAL A 46 -1.09 1.74 -6.24
CA VAL A 46 -0.43 2.90 -6.85
C VAL A 46 -0.05 3.94 -5.79
N GLU A 47 -0.91 4.20 -4.80
CA GLU A 47 -0.59 5.09 -3.67
C GLU A 47 0.62 4.59 -2.87
N ASP A 48 0.76 3.27 -2.66
CA ASP A 48 1.92 2.68 -1.99
C ASP A 48 3.20 2.82 -2.85
N LEU A 49 3.12 2.62 -4.17
CA LEU A 49 4.25 2.82 -5.08
C LEU A 49 4.71 4.28 -5.15
N GLU A 50 3.78 5.24 -5.18
CA GLU A 50 4.09 6.67 -5.15
C GLU A 50 4.77 7.07 -3.84
N ARG A 51 4.38 6.45 -2.72
CA ARG A 51 5.02 6.67 -1.41
C ARG A 51 6.42 6.07 -1.32
N GLU A 52 6.63 4.89 -1.91
CA GLU A 52 7.93 4.20 -1.87
C GLU A 52 8.96 4.85 -2.79
N PHE A 53 8.52 5.36 -3.95
CA PHE A 53 9.40 5.95 -4.96
C PHE A 53 9.09 7.42 -5.27
N PRO A 54 9.13 8.32 -4.26
CA PRO A 54 8.84 9.72 -4.45
C PRO A 54 9.85 10.33 -5.44
N ASP A 55 9.35 11.16 -6.36
CA ASP A 55 10.13 11.91 -7.36
C ASP A 55 11.02 11.06 -8.30
N THR A 56 10.90 9.73 -8.25
CA THR A 56 11.68 8.79 -9.09
C THR A 56 10.87 8.31 -10.27
N PHE A 57 9.60 7.98 -10.02
CA PHE A 57 8.67 7.50 -11.03
C PHE A 57 7.39 8.32 -11.04
N LYS A 58 6.86 8.50 -12.25
CA LYS A 58 5.45 8.87 -12.45
C LYS A 58 4.69 7.63 -12.87
N PHE A 59 3.64 7.29 -12.12
CA PHE A 59 2.78 6.15 -12.38
C PHE A 59 1.50 6.59 -13.11
N TRP A 60 0.94 5.68 -13.91
CA TRP A 60 -0.34 5.85 -14.56
C TRP A 60 -1.04 4.51 -14.76
N TYR A 61 -2.35 4.52 -14.56
CA TYR A 61 -3.22 3.36 -14.70
C TYR A 61 -4.58 3.83 -15.20
N ASP A 62 -5.35 2.91 -15.77
CA ASP A 62 -6.74 3.19 -16.14
C ASP A 62 -7.66 2.94 -14.93
N SER A 63 -8.19 4.01 -14.36
CA SER A 63 -9.10 3.95 -13.21
C SER A 63 -10.47 3.36 -13.54
N LEU A 64 -10.83 3.23 -14.83
CA LEU A 64 -12.10 2.63 -15.26
C LEU A 64 -11.96 1.13 -15.57
N GLY A 65 -10.73 0.62 -15.58
CA GLY A 65 -10.41 -0.80 -15.77
C GLY A 65 -9.24 -1.01 -16.74
N GLY A 66 -8.48 -2.07 -16.51
CA GLY A 66 -7.29 -2.42 -17.28
C GLY A 66 -6.44 -3.45 -16.52
N ASP A 67 -5.47 -4.04 -17.19
CA ASP A 67 -4.56 -5.05 -16.63
C ASP A 67 -3.11 -4.55 -16.52
N ALA A 68 -2.87 -3.27 -16.79
CA ALA A 68 -1.54 -2.68 -16.85
C ALA A 68 -1.43 -1.39 -16.02
N ILE A 69 -0.32 -1.29 -15.30
CA ILE A 69 0.16 -0.05 -14.69
C ILE A 69 1.42 0.35 -15.44
N GLY A 70 1.42 1.55 -16.00
CA GLY A 70 2.60 2.13 -16.62
C GLY A 70 3.36 3.01 -15.63
N LEU A 71 4.66 3.14 -15.88
CA LEU A 71 5.52 4.06 -15.15
C LEU A 71 6.49 4.75 -16.11
N THR A 72 6.90 5.97 -15.77
CA THR A 72 8.04 6.63 -16.40
C THR A 72 9.02 7.11 -15.36
N TRP A 73 10.29 6.92 -15.66
CA TRP A 73 11.40 7.45 -14.87
C TRP A 73 11.46 8.97 -15.00
N GLU A 74 11.24 9.68 -13.91
CA GLU A 74 11.44 11.12 -13.89
C GLU A 74 12.94 11.38 -13.75
N LYS A 75 13.60 11.74 -14.85
CA LYS A 75 15.03 12.03 -14.84
C LYS A 75 15.31 13.24 -13.95
N LEU A 76 15.74 13.02 -12.71
CA LEU A 76 16.45 14.04 -11.96
C LEU A 76 17.65 14.48 -12.80
N GLY A 77 17.68 15.75 -13.17
CA GLY A 77 18.55 16.27 -14.21
C GLY A 77 20.02 15.89 -14.02
N SER A 78 20.53 14.98 -14.85
CA SER A 78 21.96 14.92 -15.13
C SER A 78 22.21 14.42 -16.54
N LYS A 79 22.57 15.37 -17.41
CA LYS A 79 22.93 15.20 -18.82
C LYS A 79 24.32 14.55 -18.99
N LYS A 80 24.79 13.73 -18.04
CA LYS A 80 26.12 13.10 -18.09
C LYS A 80 25.97 11.58 -18.08
N ARG A 81 26.30 11.00 -19.24
CA ARG A 81 26.62 9.59 -19.54
C ARG A 81 26.29 8.64 -18.38
N VAL A 82 25.18 7.91 -18.52
CA VAL A 82 24.87 6.76 -17.68
C VAL A 82 26.05 5.80 -17.79
N ARG A 83 26.90 5.74 -16.76
CA ARG A 83 27.85 4.63 -16.58
C ARG A 83 27.04 3.36 -16.42
N GLU A 84 27.57 2.22 -16.88
CA GLU A 84 26.91 0.91 -16.77
C GLU A 84 26.42 0.60 -15.34
N GLU A 85 27.13 1.11 -14.32
CA GLU A 85 26.74 1.08 -12.90
C GLU A 85 25.33 1.66 -12.65
N GLY A 86 25.00 2.80 -13.27
CA GLY A 86 23.68 3.43 -13.12
C GLY A 86 22.56 2.66 -13.81
N ILE A 87 22.86 1.81 -14.80
CA ILE A 87 21.85 0.93 -15.43
C ILE A 87 21.49 -0.22 -14.49
N GLN A 88 22.48 -0.78 -13.80
CA GLN A 88 22.23 -1.85 -12.85
C GLN A 88 21.38 -1.37 -11.67
N ASP A 89 21.64 -0.17 -11.16
CA ASP A 89 20.83 0.46 -10.12
C ASP A 89 19.39 0.71 -10.59
N MET A 90 19.21 1.18 -11.84
CA MET A 90 17.88 1.32 -12.44
C MET A 90 17.14 -0.02 -12.58
N ILE A 91 17.84 -1.08 -12.99
CA ILE A 91 17.26 -2.44 -13.09
C ILE A 91 16.86 -2.95 -11.72
N ASN A 92 17.66 -2.70 -10.68
CA ASN A 92 17.35 -3.12 -9.33
C ASN A 92 16.12 -2.39 -8.80
N MET A 93 16.01 -1.07 -8.98
CA MET A 93 14.80 -0.33 -8.59
C MET A 93 13.54 -0.82 -9.31
N LEU A 94 13.63 -1.17 -10.60
CA LEU A 94 12.49 -1.76 -11.32
C LEU A 94 12.09 -3.14 -10.80
N LYS A 95 13.06 -3.94 -10.31
CA LYS A 95 12.77 -5.20 -9.64
C LYS A 95 12.07 -4.96 -8.30
N ASP A 96 12.51 -3.96 -7.55
CA ASP A 96 11.91 -3.61 -6.26
C ASP A 96 10.43 -3.22 -6.43
N VAL A 97 10.08 -2.46 -7.48
CA VAL A 97 8.68 -2.18 -7.86
C VAL A 97 7.88 -3.48 -8.08
N GLY A 98 8.49 -4.47 -8.74
CA GLY A 98 7.87 -5.78 -8.99
C GLY A 98 7.68 -6.62 -7.73
N GLU A 99 8.57 -6.50 -6.73
CA GLU A 99 8.47 -7.19 -5.44
C GLU A 99 7.37 -6.60 -4.56
N VAL A 100 7.17 -5.27 -4.59
CA VAL A 100 6.06 -4.61 -3.88
C VAL A 100 4.70 -5.12 -4.37
N ALA A 101 4.60 -5.57 -5.63
CA ALA A 101 3.39 -6.16 -6.21
C ALA A 101 3.10 -7.59 -5.72
N TYR A 102 4.08 -8.29 -5.14
CA TYR A 102 3.90 -9.63 -4.61
C TYR A 102 3.57 -9.57 -3.11
N PRO A 103 2.38 -10.05 -2.68
CA PRO A 103 2.07 -10.10 -1.25
C PRO A 103 2.99 -11.11 -0.55
N PRO A 104 3.36 -10.88 0.73
CA PRO A 104 4.08 -11.88 1.50
C PRO A 104 3.27 -13.17 1.55
N ARG A 105 3.90 -14.30 1.21
CA ARG A 105 3.31 -15.62 1.41
C ARG A 105 3.10 -15.82 2.90
N TRP A 106 1.86 -15.66 3.37
CA TRP A 106 1.47 -16.16 4.68
C TRP A 106 1.54 -17.70 4.62
N GLY A 107 2.50 -18.25 5.35
CA GLY A 107 2.66 -19.69 5.58
C GLY A 107 1.76 -20.21 6.68
#